data_AF-A0A8T5IP06-F1
#
_entry.id   AF-A0A8T5IP06-F1
#
_cell.length_a   1.000
_cell.length_b   1.000
_cell.length_c   1.000
_cell.angle_alpha   90.00
_cell.angle_beta   90.00
_cell.angle_gamma   90.00
#
_symmetry.space_group_name_H-M   'P 1'
#
loop_
_entity.id
_entity.type
_entity.pdbx_description
1 polymer ?
#
loop_
_entity_poly.entity_id
_entity_poly.type
_entity_poly.pdbx_seq_one_letter_code
_entity_poly.pdbx_strand_id
1 'polypeptide(L)'
;MELVDEIEKLKVSGVAGVISEKVKSFGEVDDLFSELCFCLMTAGFRADRCIEIQDELGSGFEDMELEDLRLELKRMGHRFWPQRAERIFLARGVKGELDRVAAEGDRDWLVKNVKGLGMKESSHFLRNAGFDDVAIVDFHIVDLLVREGLIEKGVLNKKRYLEIEGVLRDLGKRVGLSLGELDLYLWYIETGKVLK
;
A
#
# COMPACT_ATOMS: atom_id res chain seq x y z
N MET A 1 16.61 19.98 10.10
CA MET A 1 16.01 18.64 9.96
C MET A 1 14.98 18.81 8.85
N GLU A 2 15.47 18.86 7.60
CA GLU A 2 14.71 19.45 6.48
C GLU A 2 13.38 18.74 6.24
N LEU A 3 13.36 17.40 6.27
CA LEU A 3 12.12 16.62 6.15
C LEU A 3 11.05 16.96 7.21
N VAL A 4 11.43 17.15 8.48
CA VAL A 4 10.44 17.50 9.51
C VAL A 4 9.88 18.89 9.29
N ASP A 5 10.74 19.85 8.95
CA ASP A 5 10.30 21.20 8.63
C ASP A 5 9.39 21.22 7.38
N GLU A 6 9.63 20.34 6.41
CA GLU A 6 8.79 20.16 5.23
C GLU A 6 7.42 19.56 5.58
N ILE A 7 7.39 18.48 6.38
CA ILE A 7 6.13 17.87 6.85
C ILE A 7 5.29 18.88 7.63
N GLU A 8 5.90 19.63 8.56
CA GLU A 8 5.19 20.66 9.34
C GLU A 8 4.62 21.78 8.46
N LYS A 9 5.31 22.17 7.39
CA LYS A 9 4.75 23.11 6.39
C LYS A 9 3.56 22.51 5.64
N LEU A 10 3.64 21.24 5.25
CA LEU A 10 2.55 20.57 4.52
C LEU A 10 1.30 20.40 5.39
N LYS A 11 1.46 20.14 6.69
CA LYS A 11 0.37 20.04 7.68
C LYS A 11 -0.50 21.29 7.80
N VAL A 12 0.05 22.47 7.45
CA VAL A 12 -0.69 23.74 7.45
C VAL A 12 -1.01 24.26 6.05
N SER A 13 -0.73 23.45 5.02
CA SER A 13 -1.00 23.79 3.62
C SER A 13 -2.33 23.21 3.13
N GLY A 14 -2.75 23.57 1.92
CA GLY A 14 -3.98 23.04 1.32
C GLY A 14 -4.01 21.51 1.15
N VAL A 15 -2.86 20.84 1.08
CA VAL A 15 -2.81 19.37 0.95
C VAL A 15 -3.26 18.64 2.22
N ALA A 16 -3.17 19.27 3.39
CA ALA A 16 -3.53 18.64 4.66
C ALA A 16 -5.01 18.24 4.70
N GLY A 17 -5.88 19.04 4.09
CA GLY A 17 -7.31 18.70 3.95
C GLY A 17 -7.51 17.44 3.10
N VAL A 18 -6.82 17.36 1.96
CA VAL A 18 -6.88 16.20 1.05
C VAL A 18 -6.34 14.93 1.73
N ILE A 19 -5.24 15.04 2.47
CA ILE A 19 -4.69 13.91 3.22
C ILE A 19 -5.64 13.50 4.34
N SER A 20 -6.21 14.43 5.10
CA SER A 20 -7.17 14.13 6.16
C SER A 20 -8.43 13.42 5.64
N GLU A 21 -8.97 13.87 4.50
CA GLU A 21 -10.08 13.18 3.82
C GLU A 21 -9.69 11.77 3.37
N LYS A 22 -8.49 11.61 2.81
CA LYS A 22 -7.98 10.29 2.42
C LYS A 22 -7.82 9.36 3.62
N VAL A 23 -7.27 9.85 4.73
CA VAL A 23 -7.10 9.07 5.97
C VAL A 23 -8.44 8.60 6.52
N LYS A 24 -9.47 9.45 6.49
CA LYS A 24 -10.84 9.08 6.90
C LYS A 24 -11.44 7.97 6.05
N SER A 25 -11.06 7.89 4.77
CA SER A 25 -11.51 6.81 3.88
C SER A 25 -10.81 5.46 4.15
N PHE A 26 -9.74 5.41 4.95
CA PHE A 26 -9.14 4.14 5.35
C PHE A 26 -10.10 3.36 6.25
N GLY A 27 -10.25 2.07 5.97
CA GLY A 27 -11.23 1.21 6.65
C GLY A 27 -12.67 1.34 6.12
N GLU A 28 -12.96 2.31 5.26
CA GLU A 28 -14.23 2.39 4.49
C GLU A 28 -14.15 1.54 3.21
N VAL A 29 -13.59 0.34 3.32
CA VAL A 29 -13.42 -0.59 2.19
C VAL A 29 -14.61 -1.54 2.16
N ASP A 30 -15.48 -1.38 1.16
CA ASP A 30 -16.67 -2.24 0.98
C ASP A 30 -16.30 -3.70 0.67
N ASP A 31 -15.17 -3.92 0.00
CA ASP A 31 -14.71 -5.25 -0.39
C ASP A 31 -13.19 -5.40 -0.16
N LEU A 32 -12.84 -6.05 0.95
CA LEU A 32 -11.45 -6.36 1.31
C LEU A 32 -10.77 -7.24 0.25
N PHE A 33 -11.49 -8.10 -0.47
CA PHE A 33 -10.88 -8.92 -1.50
C PHE A 33 -10.51 -8.09 -2.74
N SER A 34 -11.37 -7.16 -3.15
CA SER A 34 -11.04 -6.17 -4.17
C SER A 34 -9.81 -5.35 -3.77
N GLU A 35 -9.70 -4.93 -2.51
CA GLU A 35 -8.53 -4.19 -2.02
C GLU A 35 -7.24 -5.02 -2.00
N LEU A 36 -7.34 -6.30 -1.63
CA LEU A 36 -6.24 -7.26 -1.74
C LEU A 36 -5.77 -7.39 -3.19
N CYS A 37 -6.71 -7.46 -4.14
CA CYS A 37 -6.42 -7.54 -5.57
C CYS A 37 -5.73 -6.26 -6.08
N PHE A 38 -6.16 -5.10 -5.62
CA PHE A 38 -5.47 -3.83 -5.87
C PHE A 38 -4.01 -3.89 -5.42
N CYS A 39 -3.75 -4.27 -4.16
CA CYS A 39 -2.37 -4.37 -3.63
C CYS A 39 -1.53 -5.43 -4.37
N LEU A 40 -2.14 -6.53 -4.81
CA LEU A 40 -1.47 -7.51 -5.66
C LEU A 40 -1.05 -6.91 -7.00
N MET A 41 -1.80 -5.98 -7.58
CA MET A 41 -1.45 -5.34 -8.86
C MET A 41 -0.39 -4.24 -8.73
N THR A 42 -0.39 -3.48 -7.63
CA THR A 42 0.47 -2.29 -7.47
C THR A 42 1.96 -2.60 -7.42
N ALA A 43 2.35 -3.83 -7.08
CA ALA A 43 3.75 -4.25 -7.02
C ALA A 43 4.47 -4.04 -8.37
N GLY A 44 5.33 -3.02 -8.42
CA GLY A 44 5.99 -2.61 -9.65
C GLY A 44 5.01 -2.17 -10.73
N PHE A 45 3.91 -1.52 -10.39
CA PHE A 45 3.01 -0.92 -11.37
C PHE A 45 2.48 0.41 -10.85
N ARG A 46 1.85 1.20 -11.72
CA ARG A 46 1.35 2.52 -11.32
C ARG A 46 0.06 2.37 -10.52
N ALA A 47 0.03 2.95 -9.32
CA ALA A 47 -1.14 2.90 -8.45
C ALA A 47 -2.40 3.50 -9.11
N ASP A 48 -2.26 4.60 -9.86
CA ASP A 48 -3.39 5.21 -10.57
C ASP A 48 -4.05 4.26 -11.59
N ARG A 49 -3.24 3.55 -12.38
CA ARG A 49 -3.74 2.52 -13.30
C ARG A 49 -4.34 1.31 -12.57
N CYS A 50 -3.83 0.95 -11.39
CA CYS A 50 -4.42 -0.11 -10.58
C CYS A 50 -5.80 0.28 -10.04
N ILE A 51 -6.01 1.56 -9.69
CA ILE A 51 -7.33 2.07 -9.29
C ILE A 51 -8.31 1.94 -10.45
N GLU A 52 -7.93 2.40 -11.64
CA GLU A 52 -8.79 2.29 -12.85
C GLU A 52 -9.16 0.83 -13.15
N ILE A 53 -8.21 -0.10 -13.04
CA ILE A 53 -8.47 -1.55 -13.23
C ILE A 53 -9.39 -2.09 -12.14
N GLN A 54 -9.20 -1.67 -10.89
CA GLN A 54 -10.04 -2.10 -9.77
C GLN A 54 -11.49 -1.69 -9.97
N ASP A 55 -11.70 -0.44 -10.39
CA ASP A 55 -13.03 0.12 -10.66
C ASP A 55 -13.69 -0.55 -11.88
N GLU A 56 -12.92 -0.83 -12.94
CA GLU A 56 -13.44 -1.46 -14.16
C GLU A 56 -13.76 -2.95 -13.98
N LEU A 57 -12.95 -3.69 -13.22
CA LEU A 57 -13.19 -5.13 -12.99
C LEU A 57 -14.30 -5.40 -11.97
N GLY A 58 -14.35 -4.66 -10.86
CA GLY A 58 -15.31 -4.91 -9.77
C GLY A 58 -15.33 -6.39 -9.34
N SER A 59 -16.52 -7.02 -9.38
CA SER A 59 -16.69 -8.43 -9.03
C SER A 59 -15.96 -9.41 -9.97
N GLY A 60 -15.44 -8.93 -11.10
CA GLY A 60 -14.63 -9.73 -12.03
C GLY A 60 -13.39 -10.34 -11.37
N PHE A 61 -12.85 -9.74 -10.31
CA PHE A 61 -11.77 -10.37 -9.52
C PHE A 61 -12.18 -11.72 -8.92
N GLU A 62 -13.46 -11.91 -8.60
CA GLU A 62 -14.02 -13.13 -8.01
C GLU A 62 -14.62 -14.05 -9.06
N ASP A 63 -15.36 -13.48 -10.00
CA ASP A 63 -16.26 -14.25 -10.87
C ASP A 63 -15.58 -14.74 -12.15
N MET A 64 -14.56 -14.04 -12.66
CA MET A 64 -13.95 -14.39 -13.95
C MET A 64 -13.11 -15.67 -13.83
N GLU A 65 -13.12 -16.48 -14.88
CA GLU A 65 -12.14 -17.56 -14.99
C GLU A 65 -10.73 -16.99 -15.21
N LEU A 66 -9.71 -17.78 -14.88
CA LEU A 66 -8.31 -17.33 -14.90
C LEU A 66 -7.90 -16.77 -16.27
N GLU A 67 -8.34 -17.38 -17.36
CA GLU A 67 -7.95 -16.94 -18.71
C GLU A 67 -8.64 -15.63 -19.11
N ASP A 68 -9.91 -15.45 -18.73
CA ASP A 68 -10.62 -14.19 -18.96
C ASP A 68 -9.98 -13.05 -18.16
N LEU A 69 -9.65 -13.29 -16.88
CA LEU A 69 -8.95 -12.32 -16.05
C LEU A 69 -7.59 -11.92 -16.64
N ARG A 70 -6.85 -12.86 -17.24
CA ARG A 70 -5.60 -12.56 -17.94
C ARG A 70 -5.81 -11.64 -19.14
N LEU A 71 -6.81 -11.95 -19.96
CA LEU A 71 -7.14 -11.17 -21.15
C LEU A 71 -7.59 -9.76 -20.77
N GLU A 72 -8.39 -9.61 -19.73
CA GLU A 72 -8.86 -8.32 -19.22
C GLU A 72 -7.70 -7.49 -18.65
N LEU A 73 -6.86 -8.05 -17.79
CA LEU A 73 -5.68 -7.33 -17.28
C LEU A 73 -4.73 -6.92 -18.42
N LYS A 74 -4.59 -7.76 -19.46
CA LYS A 74 -3.81 -7.43 -20.65
C LYS A 74 -4.44 -6.29 -21.45
N ARG A 75 -5.77 -6.34 -21.66
CA ARG A 75 -6.55 -5.31 -22.37
C ARG A 75 -6.42 -3.95 -21.68
N MET A 76 -6.47 -3.93 -20.35
CA MET A 76 -6.32 -2.72 -19.55
C MET A 76 -4.86 -2.23 -19.39
N GLY A 77 -3.90 -2.96 -19.98
CA GLY A 77 -2.50 -2.53 -20.09
C GLY A 77 -1.62 -2.90 -18.90
N HIS A 78 -2.04 -3.82 -18.04
CA HIS A 78 -1.23 -4.25 -16.91
C HIS A 78 0.01 -5.03 -17.39
N ARG A 79 1.22 -4.50 -17.21
CA ARG A 79 2.45 -5.09 -17.79
C ARG A 79 2.77 -6.52 -17.32
N PHE A 80 2.32 -6.90 -16.12
CA PHE A 80 2.46 -8.24 -15.54
C PHE A 80 1.14 -9.03 -15.52
N TRP A 81 0.26 -8.79 -16.49
CA TRP A 81 -1.06 -9.41 -16.60
C TRP A 81 -1.09 -10.93 -16.35
N PRO A 82 -0.15 -11.78 -16.84
CA PRO A 82 -0.29 -13.23 -16.64
C PRO A 82 -0.07 -13.61 -15.18
N GLN A 83 0.97 -13.04 -14.54
CA GLN A 83 1.32 -13.35 -13.17
C GLN A 83 0.36 -12.71 -12.17
N ARG A 84 -0.19 -11.51 -12.47
CA ARG A 84 -1.18 -10.88 -11.60
C ARG A 84 -2.51 -11.60 -11.62
N ALA A 85 -3.00 -12.02 -12.79
CA ALA A 85 -4.20 -12.84 -12.87
C ALA A 85 -4.07 -14.14 -12.08
N GLU A 86 -2.93 -14.85 -12.20
CA GLU A 86 -2.70 -16.08 -11.42
C GLU A 86 -2.72 -15.81 -9.91
N ARG A 87 -2.09 -14.74 -9.45
CA ARG A 87 -2.04 -14.37 -8.03
C ARG A 87 -3.42 -14.02 -7.49
N ILE A 88 -4.19 -13.22 -8.23
CA ILE A 88 -5.57 -12.85 -7.89
C ILE A 88 -6.45 -14.10 -7.81
N PHE A 89 -6.37 -14.97 -8.83
CA PHE A 89 -7.16 -16.20 -8.88
C PHE A 89 -6.87 -17.11 -7.68
N LEU A 90 -5.60 -17.28 -7.31
CA LEU A 90 -5.21 -18.04 -6.12
C LEU A 90 -5.64 -17.38 -4.81
N ALA A 91 -5.65 -16.04 -4.75
CA ALA A 91 -6.03 -15.30 -3.56
C ALA A 91 -7.51 -15.48 -3.19
N ARG A 92 -8.38 -15.93 -4.12
CA ARG A 92 -9.79 -16.25 -3.79
C ARG A 92 -9.92 -17.23 -2.62
N GLY A 93 -8.96 -18.15 -2.48
CA GLY A 93 -8.94 -19.13 -1.40
C GLY A 93 -8.73 -18.55 0.01
N VAL A 94 -8.29 -17.29 0.13
CA VAL A 94 -8.08 -16.63 1.43
C VAL A 94 -9.16 -15.61 1.79
N LYS A 95 -10.17 -15.40 0.91
CA LYS A 95 -11.19 -14.36 1.10
C LYS A 95 -11.87 -14.43 2.47
N GLY A 96 -12.21 -15.63 2.94
CA GLY A 96 -12.87 -15.83 4.24
C GLY A 96 -12.03 -15.49 5.48
N GLU A 97 -10.73 -15.23 5.31
CA GLU A 97 -9.83 -14.85 6.41
C GLU A 97 -9.56 -13.34 6.45
N LEU A 98 -9.95 -12.58 5.42
CA LEU A 98 -9.52 -11.18 5.26
C LEU A 98 -10.05 -10.27 6.35
N ASP A 99 -11.31 -10.43 6.78
CA ASP A 99 -11.87 -9.64 7.88
C ASP A 99 -11.07 -9.81 9.18
N ARG A 100 -10.75 -11.07 9.54
CA ARG A 100 -9.93 -11.38 10.71
C ARG A 100 -8.54 -10.75 10.58
N VAL A 101 -7.89 -10.97 9.44
CA VAL A 101 -6.52 -10.51 9.19
C VAL A 101 -6.42 -9.00 9.19
N ALA A 102 -7.41 -8.29 8.61
CA ALA A 102 -7.49 -6.84 8.62
C ALA A 102 -7.71 -6.31 10.05
N ALA A 103 -8.64 -6.90 10.80
CA ALA A 103 -8.94 -6.50 12.17
C ALA A 103 -7.74 -6.72 13.13
N GLU A 104 -7.00 -7.81 12.94
CA GLU A 104 -5.82 -8.15 13.76
C GLU A 104 -4.54 -7.44 13.31
N GLY A 105 -4.51 -6.84 12.10
CA GLY A 105 -3.28 -6.30 11.52
C GLY A 105 -2.23 -7.37 11.22
N ASP A 106 -2.64 -8.61 10.89
CA ASP A 106 -1.74 -9.77 10.78
C ASP A 106 -0.98 -9.78 9.44
N ARG A 107 -0.01 -8.88 9.34
CA ARG A 107 0.86 -8.72 8.16
C ARG A 107 1.63 -9.99 7.84
N ASP A 108 2.09 -10.70 8.85
CA ASP A 108 2.90 -11.91 8.66
C ASP A 108 2.07 -13.05 8.06
N TRP A 109 0.79 -13.13 8.42
CA TRP A 109 -0.14 -14.04 7.79
C TRP A 109 -0.34 -13.72 6.31
N LEU A 110 -0.51 -12.45 5.92
CA LEU A 110 -0.64 -12.05 4.51
C LEU A 110 0.59 -12.45 3.70
N VAL A 111 1.79 -12.12 4.19
CA VAL A 111 3.06 -12.46 3.55
C VAL A 111 3.22 -13.97 3.36
N LYS A 112 2.77 -14.76 4.34
CA LYS A 112 2.92 -16.22 4.32
C LYS A 112 1.89 -16.91 3.44
N ASN A 113 0.64 -16.44 3.43
CA ASN A 113 -0.49 -17.19 2.85
C ASN A 113 -0.95 -16.63 1.50
N VAL A 114 -0.61 -15.38 1.15
CA VAL A 114 -1.03 -14.78 -0.12
C VAL A 114 0.15 -14.71 -1.09
N LYS A 115 0.12 -15.59 -2.10
CA LYS A 115 1.17 -15.65 -3.12
C LYS A 115 1.29 -14.30 -3.85
N GLY A 116 2.44 -13.65 -3.71
CA GLY A 116 2.75 -12.40 -4.39
C GLY A 116 2.63 -11.14 -3.54
N LEU A 117 2.21 -11.25 -2.28
CA LEU A 117 2.39 -10.18 -1.29
C LEU A 117 3.75 -10.28 -0.59
N GLY A 118 4.49 -9.18 -0.57
CA GLY A 118 5.62 -8.98 0.33
C GLY A 118 5.22 -8.14 1.54
N MET A 119 6.21 -7.74 2.33
CA MET A 119 6.00 -6.85 3.49
C MET A 119 5.32 -5.54 3.08
N LYS A 120 5.73 -4.96 1.94
CA LYS A 120 5.20 -3.70 1.42
C LYS A 120 3.72 -3.82 1.04
N GLU A 121 3.38 -4.75 0.16
CA GLU A 121 2.01 -4.91 -0.32
C GLU A 121 1.06 -5.38 0.81
N SER A 122 1.56 -6.16 1.77
CA SER A 122 0.76 -6.55 2.94
C SER A 122 0.51 -5.36 3.87
N SER A 123 1.50 -4.50 4.09
CA SER A 123 1.32 -3.25 4.86
C SER A 123 0.37 -2.30 4.14
N HIS A 124 0.45 -2.24 2.81
CA HIS A 124 -0.44 -1.44 1.96
C HIS A 124 -1.90 -1.88 2.11
N PHE A 125 -2.15 -3.18 2.00
CA PHE A 125 -3.49 -3.74 2.21
C PHE A 125 -4.03 -3.40 3.60
N LEU A 126 -3.24 -3.65 4.65
CA LEU A 126 -3.65 -3.40 6.03
C LEU A 126 -3.97 -1.93 6.28
N ARG A 127 -3.14 -1.02 5.77
CA ARG A 127 -3.38 0.43 5.87
C ARG A 127 -4.71 0.80 5.22
N ASN A 128 -4.96 0.33 4.00
CA ASN A 128 -6.19 0.65 3.28
C ASN A 128 -7.42 0.05 3.96
N ALA A 129 -7.28 -1.12 4.58
CA ALA A 129 -8.28 -1.75 5.44
C ALA A 129 -8.47 -1.06 6.81
N GLY A 130 -7.73 0.01 7.11
CA GLY A 130 -7.91 0.84 8.31
C GLY A 130 -6.92 0.54 9.45
N PHE A 131 -5.95 -0.36 9.25
CA PHE A 131 -4.92 -0.62 10.25
C PHE A 131 -3.78 0.40 10.15
N ASP A 132 -3.67 1.28 11.14
CA ASP A 132 -2.86 2.49 11.05
C ASP A 132 -1.42 2.35 11.62
N ASP A 133 -1.09 1.23 12.27
CA ASP A 133 0.25 0.98 12.86
C ASP A 133 1.16 0.13 11.94
N VAL A 134 1.11 0.37 10.63
CA VAL A 134 2.02 -0.23 9.63
C VAL A 134 2.60 0.82 8.70
N ALA A 135 3.87 0.67 8.34
CA ALA A 135 4.52 1.49 7.33
C ALA A 135 4.54 0.79 5.97
N ILE A 136 4.35 1.54 4.89
CA ILE A 136 4.54 1.07 3.51
C ILE A 136 5.96 1.48 3.08
N VAL A 137 6.92 0.55 3.21
CA VAL A 137 8.33 0.81 2.89
C VAL A 137 8.61 0.33 1.48
N ASP A 138 8.54 1.25 0.53
CA ASP A 138 8.89 1.02 -0.87
C ASP A 138 10.23 1.66 -1.25
N PHE A 139 10.63 1.61 -2.53
CA PHE A 139 11.91 2.16 -2.95
C PHE A 139 11.94 3.70 -2.88
N HIS A 140 10.81 4.37 -3.08
CA HIS A 140 10.70 5.83 -2.97
C HIS A 140 10.92 6.28 -1.53
N ILE A 141 10.25 5.63 -0.57
CA ILE A 141 10.43 5.90 0.86
C ILE A 141 11.87 5.59 1.28
N VAL A 142 12.46 4.48 0.82
CA VAL A 142 13.86 4.17 1.11
C VAL A 142 14.79 5.25 0.57
N ASP A 143 14.64 5.66 -0.70
CA ASP A 143 15.48 6.68 -1.32
C ASP A 143 15.33 8.04 -0.63
N LEU A 144 14.10 8.41 -0.23
CA LEU A 144 13.82 9.61 0.57
C LEU A 144 14.55 9.55 1.93
N LEU A 145 14.39 8.47 2.69
CA LEU A 145 15.03 8.35 4.00
C LEU A 145 16.57 8.31 3.92
N VAL A 146 17.13 7.75 2.84
CA VAL A 146 18.58 7.80 2.57
C VAL A 146 19.02 9.22 2.24
N ARG A 147 18.27 9.95 1.41
CA ARG A 147 18.53 11.36 1.06
C ARG A 147 18.54 12.26 2.29
N GLU A 148 17.63 12.01 3.21
CA GLU A 148 17.51 12.75 4.48
C GLU A 148 18.48 12.26 5.58
N GLY A 149 19.33 11.26 5.28
CA GLY A 149 20.33 10.72 6.20
C GLY A 149 19.73 9.97 7.41
N LEU A 150 18.48 9.52 7.30
CA LEU A 150 17.78 8.79 8.37
C LEU A 150 18.12 7.29 8.37
N ILE A 151 18.48 6.74 7.21
CA ILE A 151 18.90 5.35 7.06
C ILE A 151 20.06 5.23 6.07
N GLU A 152 20.81 4.14 6.16
CA GLU A 152 21.77 3.73 5.12
C GLU A 152 21.10 2.86 4.04
N LYS A 153 21.59 2.97 2.80
CA LYS A 153 21.13 2.16 1.66
C LYS A 153 21.51 0.68 1.86
N GLY A 154 20.58 -0.22 1.54
CA GLY A 154 20.82 -1.66 1.69
C GLY A 154 19.70 -2.52 1.09
N VAL A 155 19.88 -3.85 1.16
CA VAL A 155 18.89 -4.81 0.67
C VAL A 155 17.69 -4.85 1.62
N LEU A 156 16.48 -4.66 1.07
CA LEU A 156 15.24 -4.66 1.82
C LEU A 156 14.75 -6.09 2.07
N ASN A 157 15.28 -6.72 3.12
CA ASN A 157 14.74 -7.96 3.68
C ASN A 157 13.74 -7.65 4.82
N LYS A 158 13.05 -8.67 5.35
CA LYS A 158 12.05 -8.48 6.44
C LYS A 158 12.63 -7.75 7.66
N LYS A 159 13.85 -8.10 8.09
CA LYS A 159 14.49 -7.44 9.23
C LYS A 159 14.72 -5.96 8.95
N ARG A 160 15.28 -5.64 7.78
CA ARG A 160 15.54 -4.25 7.36
C ARG A 160 14.24 -3.45 7.19
N TYR A 161 13.18 -4.09 6.69
CA TYR A 161 11.86 -3.47 6.58
C TYR A 161 11.34 -3.02 7.96
N LEU A 162 11.40 -3.89 8.97
CA LEU A 162 10.96 -3.57 10.33
C LEU A 162 11.84 -2.51 11.00
N GLU A 163 13.15 -2.50 10.73
CA GLU A 163 14.05 -1.44 11.19
C GLU A 163 13.64 -0.07 10.61
N ILE A 164 13.37 -0.01 9.31
CA ILE A 164 12.93 1.22 8.64
C ILE A 164 11.55 1.67 9.14
N GLU A 165 10.63 0.72 9.35
CA GLU A 165 9.33 1.00 9.98
C GLU A 165 9.49 1.59 11.39
N GLY A 166 10.48 1.14 12.17
CA GLY A 166 10.84 1.75 13.45
C GLY A 166 11.29 3.21 13.31
N VAL A 167 12.13 3.51 12.33
CA VAL A 167 12.58 4.88 12.02
C VAL A 167 11.40 5.77 11.61
N LEU A 168 10.50 5.27 10.75
CA LEU A 168 9.29 5.98 10.34
C LEU A 168 8.35 6.20 11.52
N ARG A 169 8.24 5.24 12.44
CA ARG A 169 7.42 5.37 13.65
C ARG A 169 7.94 6.47 14.57
N ASP A 170 9.26 6.56 14.71
CA ASP A 170 9.88 7.63 15.49
C ASP A 170 9.78 9.00 14.80
N LEU A 171 9.83 9.04 13.46
CA LEU A 171 9.54 10.24 12.69
C LEU A 171 8.08 10.68 12.88
N GLY A 172 7.11 9.77 12.74
CA GLY A 172 5.69 10.03 12.93
C GLY A 172 5.39 10.61 14.31
N LYS A 173 5.97 10.03 15.38
CA LYS A 173 5.87 10.58 16.74
C LYS A 173 6.39 12.02 16.85
N ARG A 174 7.49 12.36 16.17
CA ARG A 174 8.07 13.72 16.20
C ARG A 174 7.17 14.75 15.54
N VAL A 175 6.48 14.37 14.46
CA VAL A 175 5.57 15.26 13.71
C VAL A 175 4.10 15.10 14.13
N GLY A 176 3.81 14.24 15.11
CA GLY A 176 2.44 14.00 15.60
C GLY A 176 1.51 13.36 14.57
N LEU A 177 2.03 12.43 13.75
CA LEU A 177 1.28 11.69 12.74
C LEU A 177 1.35 10.18 13.02
N SER A 178 0.29 9.46 12.67
CA SER A 178 0.33 7.99 12.58
C SER A 178 1.21 7.52 11.43
N LEU A 179 1.46 6.20 11.33
CA LEU A 179 2.21 5.66 10.19
C LEU A 179 1.40 5.75 8.89
N GLY A 180 0.09 5.52 8.93
CA GLY A 180 -0.79 5.65 7.76
C GLY A 180 -0.91 7.09 7.26
N GLU A 181 -0.96 8.07 8.17
CA GLU A 181 -0.93 9.50 7.83
C GLU A 181 0.44 9.91 7.27
N LEU A 182 1.52 9.53 7.96
CA LEU A 182 2.89 9.86 7.56
C LEU A 182 3.20 9.36 6.15
N ASP A 183 2.76 8.15 5.80
CA ASP A 183 2.92 7.57 4.46
C ASP A 183 2.41 8.52 3.36
N LEU A 184 1.21 9.09 3.52
CA LEU A 184 0.63 10.00 2.53
C LEU A 184 1.43 11.30 2.40
N TYR A 185 1.97 11.83 3.50
CA TYR A 185 2.83 13.01 3.45
C TYR A 185 4.15 12.73 2.74
N LEU A 186 4.82 11.62 3.09
CA LEU A 186 6.09 11.24 2.45
C LEU A 186 5.89 10.94 0.96
N TRP A 187 4.78 10.27 0.62
CA TRP A 187 4.41 10.00 -0.77
C TRP A 187 4.13 11.28 -1.56
N TYR A 188 3.46 12.26 -0.94
CA TYR A 188 3.21 13.55 -1.55
C TYR A 188 4.51 14.33 -1.77
N ILE A 189 5.44 14.33 -0.82
CA ILE A 189 6.77 14.95 -0.98
C ILE A 189 7.51 14.37 -2.19
N GLU A 190 7.44 13.05 -2.38
CA GLU A 190 8.15 12.40 -3.48
C GLU A 190 7.43 12.53 -4.84
N THR A 191 6.09 12.48 -4.87
CA THR A 191 5.34 12.32 -6.13
C THR A 191 4.41 13.49 -6.49
N GLY A 192 4.15 14.39 -5.54
CA GLY A 192 3.17 15.48 -5.67
C GLY A 192 1.72 15.01 -5.74
N LYS A 193 1.43 13.74 -5.40
CA LYS A 193 0.08 13.14 -5.46
C LYS A 193 -0.32 12.54 -4.12
N VAL A 194 -1.63 12.54 -3.84
CA VAL A 194 -2.23 11.80 -2.73
C VAL A 194 -3.11 10.71 -3.35
N LEU A 195 -2.71 9.45 -3.19
CA LEU A 195 -3.43 8.27 -3.70
C LEU A 195 -3.91 7.42 -2.52
N LYS A 196 -3.90 6.09 -2.66
CA LYS A 196 -4.16 5.13 -1.59
C LYS A 196 -3.09 4.06 -1.58
#